data_AF-A0A657IUZ8-F1
#
_entry.id   AF-A0A657IUZ8-F1
#
_cell.length_a   1.000
_cell.length_b   1.000
_cell.length_c   1.000
_cell.angle_alpha   90.00
_cell.angle_beta   90.00
_cell.angle_gamma   90.00
#
_symmetry.space_group_name_H-M   'P 1'
#
loop_
_entity.id
_entity.type
_entity.pdbx_description
1 polymer ?
#
loop_
_entity_poly.entity_id
_entity_poly.type
_entity_poly.pdbx_seq_one_letter_code
_entity_poly.pdbx_strand_id
1 'polypeptide(L)'
;MLESHAGGMPSSREKDLVDLVIMALVDDGWAIEAGSLRQALRIESRRRKLDLPDRLVAPSSWGSGYASQVKQTAAQGFATVEAAMGLMRDFLDPVMAGVAAGRWDPRSRRWG
;
A
#
# COMPACT_ATOMS: atom_id res chain seq x y z
N MET A 1 4.29 -8.64 11.82
CA MET A 1 3.43 -9.31 12.82
C MET A 1 2.09 -9.66 12.19
N LEU A 2 1.83 -10.96 11.98
CA LEU A 2 0.50 -11.47 11.68
C LEU A 2 -0.33 -11.30 12.95
N GLU A 3 -1.34 -10.46 12.90
CA GLU A 3 -2.37 -10.36 13.93
C GLU A 3 -3.68 -10.80 13.30
N SER A 4 -4.24 -11.85 13.88
CA SER A 4 -5.58 -12.35 13.65
C SER A 4 -6.43 -11.87 14.84
N HIS A 5 -7.45 -11.06 14.61
CA HIS A 5 -8.34 -10.63 15.69
C HIS A 5 -9.33 -11.74 16.07
N ALA A 6 -9.61 -11.85 17.37
CA ALA A 6 -10.62 -12.72 17.93
C ALA A 6 -12.01 -12.33 17.39
N GLY A 7 -12.70 -13.26 16.73
CA GLY A 7 -14.06 -13.05 16.24
C GLY A 7 -14.47 -13.81 14.97
N GLY A 8 -13.55 -14.50 14.30
CA GLY A 8 -13.88 -15.29 13.10
C GLY A 8 -14.16 -14.48 11.83
N MET A 9 -14.03 -13.14 11.88
CA MET A 9 -14.02 -12.31 10.67
C MET A 9 -12.74 -12.57 9.86
N PRO A 10 -12.84 -12.78 8.54
CA PRO A 10 -11.66 -12.81 7.67
C PRO A 10 -10.87 -11.50 7.84
N SER A 11 -9.56 -11.61 7.88
CA SER A 11 -8.64 -10.50 8.12
C SER A 11 -8.96 -9.26 7.27
N SER A 12 -8.98 -8.08 7.90
CA SER A 12 -9.12 -6.76 7.25
C SER A 12 -7.93 -6.37 6.36
N ARG A 13 -6.91 -7.23 6.23
CA ARG A 13 -5.66 -6.87 5.55
C ARG A 13 -5.77 -6.78 4.03
N GLU A 14 -6.74 -7.47 3.42
CA GLU A 14 -7.06 -7.23 2.00
C GLU A 14 -7.69 -5.84 1.80
N LYS A 15 -8.44 -5.35 2.79
CA LYS A 15 -9.00 -3.99 2.79
C LYS A 15 -7.90 -2.94 2.88
N ASP A 16 -6.86 -3.20 3.67
CA ASP A 16 -5.70 -2.31 3.76
C ASP A 16 -5.04 -2.13 2.38
N LEU A 17 -4.98 -3.18 1.55
CA LEU A 17 -4.49 -3.07 0.18
C LEU A 17 -5.43 -2.19 -0.69
N VAL A 18 -6.76 -2.29 -0.51
CA VAL A 18 -7.72 -1.41 -1.19
C VAL A 18 -7.47 0.06 -0.78
N ASP A 19 -7.37 0.33 0.52
CA ASP A 19 -7.14 1.67 1.05
C ASP A 19 -5.82 2.27 0.52
N LEU A 20 -4.75 1.48 0.49
CA LEU A 20 -3.45 1.91 -0.05
C LEU A 20 -3.51 2.20 -1.55
N VAL A 21 -4.21 1.38 -2.34
CA VAL A 21 -4.44 1.66 -3.77
C VAL A 21 -5.20 2.97 -3.93
N ILE A 22 -6.28 3.19 -3.17
CA ILE A 22 -7.02 4.46 -3.20
C ILE A 22 -6.07 5.61 -2.87
N MET A 23 -5.31 5.53 -1.78
CA MET A 23 -4.35 6.56 -1.37
C MET A 23 -3.34 6.90 -2.47
N ALA A 24 -2.82 5.91 -3.19
CA ALA A 24 -1.87 6.14 -4.28
C ALA A 24 -2.52 6.70 -5.56
N LEU A 25 -3.86 6.68 -5.67
CA LEU A 25 -4.61 7.21 -6.81
C LEU A 25 -5.25 8.58 -6.55
N VAL A 26 -5.34 9.03 -5.29
CA VAL A 26 -5.91 10.34 -4.96
C VAL A 26 -5.02 11.44 -5.53
N ASP A 27 -5.62 12.27 -6.38
CA ASP A 27 -5.03 13.47 -6.97
C ASP A 27 -5.90 14.67 -6.59
N ASP A 28 -5.75 15.14 -5.35
CA ASP A 28 -6.52 16.24 -4.75
C ASP A 28 -5.70 17.52 -4.52
N GLY A 29 -4.48 17.57 -5.08
CA GLY A 29 -3.52 18.67 -4.90
C GLY A 29 -2.60 18.51 -3.69
N TRP A 30 -2.85 17.54 -2.80
CA TRP A 30 -1.90 17.17 -1.74
C TRP A 30 -1.08 15.97 -2.17
N ALA A 31 0.17 16.22 -2.59
CA ALA A 31 1.09 15.15 -2.96
C ALA A 31 1.81 14.55 -1.74
N ILE A 32 2.00 13.23 -1.77
CA ILE A 32 2.78 12.51 -0.77
C ILE A 32 4.27 12.76 -1.04
N GLU A 33 5.01 13.22 -0.04
CA GLU A 33 6.46 13.46 -0.12
C GLU A 33 7.23 12.20 0.27
N ALA A 34 8.22 11.81 -0.55
CA ALA A 34 9.00 10.59 -0.34
C ALA A 34 9.72 10.56 1.02
N GLY A 35 10.32 11.70 1.40
CA GLY A 35 11.05 11.84 2.66
C GLY A 35 10.14 11.67 3.89
N SER A 36 8.97 12.31 3.85
CA SER A 36 7.97 12.25 4.92
C SER A 36 7.41 10.82 5.07
N LEU A 37 7.07 10.16 3.95
CA LEU A 37 6.58 8.79 3.97
C LEU A 37 7.66 7.82 4.49
N ARG A 38 8.91 7.94 4.02
CA ARG A 38 10.03 7.12 4.53
C ARG A 38 10.26 7.30 6.02
N GLN A 39 10.18 8.54 6.51
CA GLN A 39 10.30 8.82 7.94
C GLN A 39 9.15 8.16 8.72
N ALA A 40 7.91 8.29 8.26
CA ALA A 40 6.75 7.66 8.89
C ALA A 40 6.89 6.13 8.95
N LEU A 41 7.27 5.48 7.85
CA LEU A 41 7.52 4.03 7.79
C LEU A 41 8.62 3.60 8.77
N ARG A 42 9.72 4.36 8.87
CA ARG A 42 10.80 4.07 9.83
C ARG A 42 10.37 4.23 11.29
N ILE A 43 9.53 5.23 11.58
CA ILE A 43 9.01 5.44 12.94
C ILE A 43 8.07 4.30 13.32
N GLU A 44 7.10 3.97 12.46
CA GLU A 44 6.11 2.92 12.76
C GLU A 44 6.74 1.52 12.80
N SER A 45 7.69 1.21 11.92
CA SER A 45 8.43 -0.07 11.98
C SER A 45 9.19 -0.23 13.30
N ARG A 46 9.92 0.80 13.74
CA ARG A 46 10.59 0.80 15.06
C ARG A 46 9.61 0.66 16.21
N ARG A 47 8.53 1.43 16.20
CA ARG A 47 7.48 1.39 17.24
C ARG A 47 6.87 0.00 17.37
N ARG A 48 6.66 -0.70 16.24
CA ARG A 48 6.08 -2.05 16.19
C ARG A 48 7.13 -3.16 16.27
N LYS A 49 8.41 -2.83 16.41
CA LYS A 49 9.55 -3.78 16.39
C LYS A 49 9.52 -4.69 15.15
N LEU A 50 9.27 -4.10 13.99
CA LEU A 50 9.26 -4.76 12.69
C LEU A 50 10.48 -4.31 11.88
N ASP A 51 11.08 -5.25 11.15
CA ASP A 51 12.02 -4.91 10.10
C ASP A 51 11.24 -4.37 8.90
N LEU A 52 11.67 -3.21 8.39
CA LEU A 52 11.11 -2.64 7.17
C LEU A 52 11.76 -3.35 5.98
N PRO A 53 11.01 -4.14 5.18
CA PRO A 53 11.58 -4.83 4.03
C PRO A 53 11.85 -3.85 2.89
N ASP A 54 12.78 -4.20 2.01
CA ASP A 54 13.04 -3.40 0.79
C ASP A 54 12.00 -3.66 -0.32
N ARG A 55 11.13 -4.66 -0.15
CA ARG A 55 10.13 -5.06 -1.14
C ARG A 55 8.82 -5.47 -0.51
N LEU A 56 7.70 -5.04 -1.11
CA LEU A 56 6.37 -5.45 -0.72
C LEU A 56 6.00 -6.84 -1.27
N VAL A 57 5.51 -7.70 -0.38
CA VAL A 57 5.03 -9.05 -0.71
C VAL A 57 3.62 -9.23 -0.14
N ALA A 58 2.68 -9.62 -1.00
CA ALA A 58 1.33 -10.00 -0.57
C ALA A 58 1.31 -11.48 -0.13
N PRO A 59 0.51 -11.83 0.88
CA PRO A 59 0.19 -13.22 1.18
C PRO A 59 -0.45 -13.92 -0.02
N SER A 60 -0.03 -15.16 -0.30
CA SER A 60 -0.58 -15.97 -1.40
C SER A 60 -2.05 -16.37 -1.23
N SER A 61 -2.59 -16.20 -0.02
CA SER A 61 -3.99 -16.48 0.30
C SER A 61 -4.95 -15.34 -0.08
N TRP A 62 -4.44 -14.19 -0.52
CA TRP A 62 -5.28 -13.06 -0.90
C TRP A 62 -5.87 -13.24 -2.31
N GLY A 63 -7.04 -12.66 -2.55
CA GLY A 63 -7.66 -12.63 -3.88
C GLY A 63 -9.15 -12.28 -3.83
N SER A 64 -9.97 -13.21 -3.33
CA SER A 64 -11.43 -13.11 -3.43
C SER A 64 -12.03 -12.01 -2.56
N GLY A 65 -11.55 -11.83 -1.33
CA GLY A 65 -12.05 -10.76 -0.47
C GLY A 65 -11.58 -9.39 -0.95
N TYR A 66 -10.34 -9.27 -1.44
CA TYR A 66 -9.85 -8.07 -2.12
C TYR A 66 -10.73 -7.70 -3.33
N ALA A 67 -10.96 -8.65 -4.24
CA ALA A 67 -11.76 -8.43 -5.44
C ALA A 67 -13.22 -8.08 -5.13
N SER A 68 -13.75 -8.51 -3.98
CA SER A 68 -15.06 -8.10 -3.49
C SER A 68 -15.05 -6.66 -2.97
N GLN A 69 -14.05 -6.31 -2.15
CA GLN A 69 -13.94 -5.01 -1.47
C GLN A 69 -13.55 -3.86 -2.40
N VAL A 70 -12.81 -4.13 -3.48
CA VAL A 70 -12.37 -3.09 -4.41
C VAL A 70 -13.51 -2.58 -5.31
N LYS A 71 -14.60 -3.35 -5.43
CA LYS A 71 -15.76 -2.97 -6.24
C LYS A 71 -16.37 -1.68 -5.73
N GLN A 72 -16.79 -0.81 -6.66
CA GLN A 72 -17.43 0.47 -6.35
C GLN A 72 -16.55 1.45 -5.54
N THR A 73 -15.24 1.24 -5.54
CA THR A 73 -14.26 2.20 -4.99
C THR A 73 -13.49 2.88 -6.12
N ALA A 74 -12.74 3.93 -5.80
CA ALA A 74 -11.81 4.55 -6.75
C ALA A 74 -10.72 3.56 -7.24
N ALA A 75 -10.46 2.48 -6.50
CA ALA A 75 -9.50 1.45 -6.84
C ALA A 75 -10.05 0.37 -7.80
N GLN A 76 -11.31 0.46 -8.26
CA GLN A 76 -11.94 -0.60 -9.07
C GLN A 76 -11.17 -1.00 -10.35
N GLY A 77 -10.33 -0.11 -10.90
CA GLY A 77 -9.44 -0.41 -12.03
C GLY A 77 -8.29 -1.37 -11.70
N PHE A 78 -8.04 -1.63 -10.42
CA PHE A 78 -7.07 -2.58 -9.89
C PHE A 78 -7.81 -3.79 -9.30
N ALA A 79 -8.62 -4.46 -10.11
CA ALA A 79 -9.55 -5.49 -9.64
C ALA A 79 -8.90 -6.78 -9.07
N THR A 80 -7.58 -6.95 -9.25
CA THR A 80 -6.84 -8.12 -8.76
C THR A 80 -5.72 -7.72 -7.80
N VAL A 81 -5.36 -8.64 -6.91
CA VAL A 81 -4.24 -8.44 -5.97
C VAL A 81 -2.94 -8.20 -6.74
N GLU A 82 -2.75 -8.85 -7.88
CA GLU A 82 -1.56 -8.68 -8.72
C GLU A 82 -1.47 -7.25 -9.27
N ALA A 83 -2.57 -6.71 -9.80
CA ALA A 83 -2.61 -5.35 -10.33
C ALA A 83 -2.36 -4.33 -9.21
N ALA A 84 -3.05 -4.50 -8.07
CA ALA A 84 -2.89 -3.67 -6.89
C ALA A 84 -1.44 -3.67 -6.38
N MET A 85 -0.84 -4.85 -6.28
CA MET A 85 0.55 -5.03 -5.87
C MET A 85 1.53 -4.45 -6.88
N GLY A 86 1.20 -4.40 -8.17
CA GLY A 86 1.97 -3.66 -9.17
C GLY A 86 2.09 -2.19 -8.78
N LEU A 87 0.95 -1.52 -8.58
CA LEU A 87 0.91 -0.12 -8.14
C LEU A 87 1.63 0.09 -6.80
N MET A 88 1.39 -0.79 -5.82
CA MET A 88 2.00 -0.66 -4.51
C MET A 88 3.51 -0.87 -4.52
N ARG A 89 4.06 -1.65 -5.46
CA ARG A 89 5.51 -1.76 -5.62
C ARG A 89 6.09 -0.50 -6.22
N ASP A 90 5.46 0.10 -7.23
CA ASP A 90 5.89 1.39 -7.77
C ASP A 90 5.86 2.50 -6.69
N PHE A 91 4.86 2.45 -5.81
CA PHE A 91 4.67 3.42 -4.74
C PHE A 91 5.61 3.19 -3.53
N LEU A 92 5.64 1.99 -2.95
CA LEU A 92 6.30 1.73 -1.66
C LEU A 92 7.74 1.21 -1.78
N ASP A 93 8.07 0.38 -2.78
CA ASP A 93 9.40 -0.24 -2.85
C ASP A 93 10.51 0.83 -2.94
N PRO A 94 10.41 1.88 -3.79
CA PRO A 94 11.42 2.95 -3.83
C PRO A 94 11.56 3.71 -2.51
N VAL A 95 10.47 3.87 -1.77
CA VAL A 95 10.46 4.57 -0.48
C VAL A 95 11.10 3.73 0.62
N MET A 96 10.80 2.43 0.64
CA MET A 96 11.38 1.47 1.58
C MET A 96 12.88 1.26 1.31
N ALA A 97 13.27 1.14 0.04
CA ALA A 97 14.69 1.09 -0.36
C ALA A 97 15.44 2.41 -0.15
N GLY A 98 14.72 3.54 -0.12
CA GLY A 98 15.29 4.87 0.12
C GLY A 98 15.85 5.56 -1.10
N VAL A 99 15.35 5.17 -2.27
CA VAL A 99 15.73 5.72 -3.57
C VAL A 99 14.65 6.64 -4.14
N ALA A 100 13.45 6.66 -3.55
CA ALA A 100 12.41 7.64 -3.87
C ALA A 100 12.84 9.06 -3.49
N ALA A 101 12.50 10.03 -4.33
CA ALA A 101 12.69 11.45 -4.10
C ALA A 101 11.49 12.24 -4.65
N GLY A 102 11.32 13.49 -4.19
CA GLY A 102 10.23 14.34 -4.63
C GLY A 102 8.86 13.84 -4.18
N ARG A 103 7.85 14.14 -5.00
CA ARG A 103 6.45 13.88 -4.74
C ARG A 103 5.96 12.66 -5.51
N TRP A 104 5.01 11.94 -4.95
CA TRP A 104 4.26 10.97 -5.72
C TRP A 104 3.31 11.70 -6.68
N ASP A 105 3.39 11.36 -7.97
CA ASP A 105 2.41 11.75 -8.98
C ASP A 105 1.45 10.58 -9.24
N PRO A 106 0.19 10.65 -8.78
CA PRO A 106 -0.81 9.61 -9.00
C PRO A 106 -1.12 9.33 -10.48
N ARG A 107 -0.94 10.33 -11.36
CA ARG A 107 -1.27 10.21 -12.79
C ARG A 107 -0.20 9.42 -13.52
N SER A 108 1.07 9.76 -13.31
CA SER A 108 2.19 9.05 -13.92
C SER A 108 2.63 7.81 -13.14
N ARG A 109 2.17 7.66 -11.89
CA ARG A 109 2.52 6.58 -10.95
C ARG A 109 4.02 6.51 -10.70
N ARG A 110 4.61 7.68 -10.46
CA ARG A 110 6.05 7.83 -10.28
C ARG A 110 6.37 8.82 -9.18
N TRP A 111 7.53 8.64 -8.59
CA TRP A 111 8.19 9.62 -7.73
C TRP A 111 8.95 10.63 -8.61
N GLY A 112 8.84 11.93 -8.33
CA GLY A 112 9.52 12.99 -9.08
C GLY A 112 9.22 14.40 -8.59
#